data_AF-A0A9W6X9W8-F1
#
_entry.id   AF-A0A9W6X9W8-F1
#
_cell.length_a   1.000
_cell.length_b   1.000
_cell.length_c   1.000
_cell.angle_alpha   90.00
_cell.angle_beta   90.00
_cell.angle_gamma   90.00
#
_symmetry.space_group_name_H-M   'P 1'
#
loop_
_entity.id
_entity.type
_entity.pdbx_description
1 polymer ?
#
loop_
_entity_poly.entity_id
_entity_poly.type
_entity_poly.pdbx_seq_one_letter_code
_entity_poly.pdbx_strand_id
1 'polypeptide(L)'
;MKVDSLISNSWRVVLAPLWVLNAVYYGSLLFSLVFADGKKYGFVKKLLLLVAQVFIALKLDEVVDWSLVVVLAPYFTYEVLNLLETVTAGVLGHQMLVNDSVGASFSETASIEEERHMLVKAVVRKTVMTLLRITQALLVGMKADGSLDGTNWWRVMTPVWILVVYLCWYPVKKYMNSTSAHRLMDAVFTAGIILVLVAPFFLLADRLEGKKMPLFDIFMPWMLLVRV
;
A
#
# COMPACT_ATOMS: atom_id res chain seq x y z
N MET A 1 0.26 9.00 -23.67
CA MET A 1 -0.30 9.96 -22.69
C MET A 1 0.86 10.62 -21.95
N LYS A 2 1.42 11.72 -22.48
CA LYS A 2 2.38 12.55 -21.72
C LYS A 2 1.61 13.24 -20.59
N VAL A 3 1.77 12.73 -19.37
CA VAL A 3 1.08 13.23 -18.15
C VAL A 3 1.47 14.69 -17.82
N ASP A 4 2.54 15.22 -18.41
CA ASP A 4 2.86 16.65 -18.39
C ASP A 4 3.59 17.03 -19.69
N SER A 5 3.09 18.05 -20.42
CA SER A 5 3.83 18.70 -21.51
C SER A 5 4.99 19.56 -20.98
N LEU A 6 5.09 19.73 -19.66
CA LEU A 6 6.14 20.47 -18.95
C LEU A 6 7.37 19.62 -18.62
N ILE A 7 7.27 18.29 -18.68
CA ILE A 7 8.42 17.40 -18.44
C ILE A 7 9.02 17.06 -19.83
N SER A 8 10.04 17.82 -20.23
CA SER A 8 10.80 17.55 -21.46
C SER A 8 11.72 16.32 -21.36
N ASN A 9 11.96 15.83 -20.14
CA ASN A 9 12.88 14.74 -19.86
C ASN A 9 12.17 13.37 -19.89
N SER A 10 12.88 12.32 -20.31
CA SER A 10 12.39 10.94 -20.21
C SER A 10 12.03 10.58 -18.77
N TRP A 11 10.96 9.81 -18.56
CA TRP A 11 10.50 9.36 -17.24
C TRP A 11 11.55 8.53 -16.50
N ARG A 12 12.48 7.89 -17.22
CA ARG A 12 13.66 7.24 -16.63
C ARG A 12 14.52 8.21 -15.83
N VAL A 13 14.69 9.44 -16.32
CA VAL A 13 15.45 10.50 -15.67
C VAL A 13 14.69 11.06 -14.47
N VAL A 14 13.37 11.22 -14.59
CA VAL A 14 12.51 11.65 -13.48
C VAL A 14 12.55 10.65 -12.31
N LEU A 15 12.60 9.36 -12.63
CA LEU A 15 12.68 8.29 -11.65
C LEU A 15 14.12 7.99 -11.16
N ALA A 16 15.15 8.69 -11.66
CA ALA A 16 16.56 8.47 -11.30
C ALA A 16 16.83 8.44 -9.78
N PRO A 17 16.26 9.35 -8.96
CA PRO A 17 16.46 9.29 -7.51
C PRO A 17 15.90 7.99 -6.89
N LEU A 18 14.76 7.51 -7.39
CA LEU A 18 14.15 6.24 -6.97
C LEU A 18 15.02 5.06 -7.41
N TRP A 19 15.55 5.09 -8.64
CA TRP A 19 16.48 4.08 -9.15
C TRP A 19 17.74 3.95 -8.29
N VAL A 20 18.31 5.08 -7.83
CA VAL A 20 19.48 5.08 -6.94
C VAL A 20 19.15 4.46 -5.58
N LEU A 21 18.03 4.84 -4.96
CA LEU A 21 17.58 4.25 -3.70
C LEU A 21 17.33 2.75 -3.85
N ASN A 22 16.69 2.34 -4.95
CA ASN A 22 16.50 0.95 -5.30
C ASN A 22 17.84 0.23 -5.48
N ALA A 23 18.80 0.79 -6.22
CA ALA A 23 20.10 0.15 -6.43
C ALA A 23 20.84 -0.10 -5.11
N VAL A 24 20.82 0.86 -4.18
CA VAL A 24 21.37 0.69 -2.83
C VAL A 24 20.61 -0.41 -2.06
N TYR A 25 19.28 -0.37 -2.09
CA TYR A 25 18.43 -1.34 -1.39
C TYR A 25 18.58 -2.76 -1.94
N TYR A 26 18.48 -2.94 -3.26
CA TYR A 26 18.64 -4.22 -3.94
C TYR A 26 20.08 -4.72 -3.89
N GLY A 27 21.08 -3.84 -3.92
CA GLY A 27 22.48 -4.19 -3.68
C GLY A 27 22.70 -4.79 -2.29
N SER A 28 22.13 -4.15 -1.25
CA SER A 28 22.18 -4.68 0.13
C SER A 28 21.44 -6.03 0.29
N LEU A 29 20.36 -6.21 -0.48
CA LEU A 29 19.59 -7.46 -0.52
C LEU A 29 20.30 -8.57 -1.28
N LEU A 30 21.00 -8.25 -2.37
CA LEU A 30 21.78 -9.19 -3.16
C LEU A 30 22.98 -9.67 -2.34
N PHE A 31 23.63 -8.77 -1.60
CA PHE A 31 24.60 -9.12 -0.57
C PHE A 31 23.98 -10.06 0.47
N SER A 32 22.81 -9.72 1.02
CA SER A 32 22.10 -10.58 1.98
C SER A 32 21.70 -11.94 1.40
N LEU A 33 21.48 -12.06 0.09
CA LEU A 33 21.10 -13.31 -0.57
C LEU A 33 22.32 -14.20 -0.84
N VAL A 34 23.47 -13.61 -1.14
CA VAL A 34 24.74 -14.33 -1.34
C VAL A 34 25.29 -14.85 -0.02
N PHE A 35 25.09 -14.10 1.08
CA PHE A 35 25.72 -14.39 2.37
C PHE A 35 24.78 -14.92 3.46
N ALA A 36 23.47 -15.06 3.21
CA ALA A 36 22.53 -15.63 4.18
C ALA A 36 21.64 -16.74 3.59
N ASP A 37 21.71 -17.93 4.18
CA ASP A 37 20.85 -19.05 3.83
C ASP A 37 19.38 -18.74 4.11
N GLY A 38 18.50 -19.04 3.15
CA GLY A 38 17.05 -18.98 3.32
C GLY A 38 16.32 -17.71 2.84
N LYS A 39 17.00 -16.69 2.30
CA LYS A 39 16.35 -15.41 1.89
C LYS A 39 15.93 -15.27 0.42
N LYS A 40 16.03 -16.35 -0.38
CA LYS A 40 15.76 -16.33 -1.84
C LYS A 40 14.35 -15.85 -2.20
N TYR A 41 13.35 -16.32 -1.47
CA TYR A 41 11.94 -15.98 -1.72
C TYR A 41 11.65 -14.48 -1.49
N GLY A 42 12.15 -13.91 -0.39
CA GLY A 42 12.01 -12.48 -0.10
C GLY A 42 12.71 -11.58 -1.13
N PHE A 43 13.83 -12.03 -1.69
CA PHE A 43 14.51 -11.32 -2.77
C PHE A 43 13.71 -11.31 -4.07
N VAL A 44 13.25 -12.48 -4.54
CA VAL A 44 12.44 -12.60 -5.77
C VAL A 44 11.20 -11.73 -5.69
N LYS A 45 10.52 -11.75 -4.54
CA LYS A 45 9.34 -10.94 -4.30
C LYS A 45 9.62 -9.44 -4.43
N LYS A 46 10.73 -8.96 -3.88
CA LYS A 46 11.12 -7.55 -4.04
C LYS A 46 11.54 -7.24 -5.48
N LEU A 47 12.23 -8.16 -6.16
CA LEU A 47 12.59 -8.01 -7.57
C LEU A 47 11.35 -7.77 -8.46
N LEU A 48 10.20 -8.39 -8.17
CA LEU A 48 8.95 -8.11 -8.87
C LEU A 48 8.54 -6.63 -8.81
N LEU A 49 8.75 -5.95 -7.67
CA LEU A 49 8.46 -4.52 -7.54
C LEU A 49 9.41 -3.66 -8.39
N LEU A 50 10.69 -4.03 -8.46
CA LEU A 50 11.64 -3.36 -9.36
C LEU A 50 11.22 -3.52 -10.82
N VAL A 51 10.86 -4.74 -11.23
CA VAL A 51 10.37 -5.02 -12.59
C VAL A 51 9.11 -4.22 -12.90
N ALA A 52 8.17 -4.12 -11.95
CA ALA A 52 6.97 -3.29 -12.12
C ALA A 52 7.34 -1.81 -12.38
N GLN A 53 8.28 -1.25 -11.62
CA GLN A 53 8.73 0.13 -11.82
C GLN A 53 9.38 0.33 -13.20
N VAL A 54 10.14 -0.65 -13.69
CA VAL A 54 10.76 -0.60 -15.03
C VAL A 54 9.67 -0.59 -16.10
N PHE A 55 8.69 -1.49 -16.00
CA PHE A 55 7.60 -1.55 -16.98
C PHE A 55 6.75 -0.28 -16.96
N ILE A 56 6.47 0.30 -15.79
CA ILE A 56 5.77 1.58 -15.69
C ILE A 56 6.57 2.68 -16.40
N ALA A 57 7.89 2.77 -16.18
CA ALA A 57 8.74 3.76 -16.84
C ALA A 57 8.74 3.58 -18.37
N LEU A 58 8.84 2.33 -18.85
CA LEU A 58 8.79 2.01 -20.28
C LEU A 58 7.45 2.39 -20.91
N LYS A 59 6.34 2.15 -20.20
CA LYS A 59 4.99 2.53 -20.65
C LYS A 59 4.81 4.05 -20.69
N LEU A 60 5.31 4.77 -19.67
CA LEU A 60 5.23 6.23 -19.60
C LEU A 60 6.10 6.92 -20.65
N ASP A 61 7.23 6.32 -21.02
CA ASP A 61 8.08 6.76 -22.14
C ASP A 61 7.52 6.36 -23.52
N GLU A 62 6.34 5.73 -23.58
CA GLU A 62 5.71 5.27 -24.83
C GLU A 62 6.60 4.30 -25.64
N VAL A 63 7.51 3.59 -24.97
CA VAL A 63 8.38 2.56 -25.59
C VAL A 63 7.63 1.25 -25.80
N VAL A 64 6.56 1.03 -25.03
CA VAL A 64 5.79 -0.22 -25.01
C VAL A 64 4.30 0.09 -25.08
N ASP A 65 3.59 -0.57 -25.99
CA ASP A 65 2.15 -0.33 -26.24
C ASP A 65 1.20 -1.18 -25.38
N TRP A 66 1.73 -2.06 -24.52
CA TRP A 66 0.93 -2.95 -23.67
C TRP A 66 -0.06 -2.18 -22.78
N SER A 67 -1.20 -2.78 -22.46
CA SER A 67 -2.15 -2.19 -21.50
C SER A 67 -1.48 -1.98 -20.13
N LEU A 68 -1.87 -0.93 -19.42
CA LEU A 68 -1.34 -0.62 -18.09
C LEU A 68 -1.60 -1.77 -17.11
N VAL A 69 -2.71 -2.49 -17.27
CA VAL A 69 -2.98 -3.72 -16.50
C VAL A 69 -1.90 -4.79 -16.70
N VAL A 70 -1.44 -5.01 -17.94
CA VAL A 70 -0.36 -5.97 -18.24
C VAL A 70 0.98 -5.47 -17.71
N VAL A 71 1.25 -4.17 -17.83
CA VAL A 71 2.44 -3.51 -17.25
C VAL A 71 2.50 -3.70 -15.73
N LEU A 72 1.35 -3.75 -15.06
CA LEU A 72 1.23 -3.99 -13.62
C LEU A 72 1.24 -5.48 -13.22
N ALA A 73 1.38 -6.43 -14.14
CA ALA A 73 1.41 -7.86 -13.83
C ALA A 73 2.46 -8.26 -12.76
N PRO A 74 3.70 -7.71 -12.76
CA PRO A 74 4.67 -8.01 -11.69
C PRO A 74 4.19 -7.50 -10.32
N TYR A 75 3.50 -6.35 -10.28
CA TYR A 75 2.90 -5.81 -9.07
C TYR A 75 1.75 -6.68 -8.56
N PHE A 76 0.85 -7.14 -9.45
CA PHE A 76 -0.22 -8.06 -9.05
C PHE A 76 0.32 -9.39 -8.53
N THR A 77 1.35 -9.93 -9.18
CA THR A 77 2.03 -11.15 -8.71
C THR A 77 2.60 -10.95 -7.30
N TYR A 78 3.26 -9.82 -7.05
CA TYR A 78 3.76 -9.46 -5.72
C TYR A 78 2.65 -9.40 -4.66
N GLU A 79 1.50 -8.78 -4.97
CA GLU A 79 0.38 -8.69 -4.02
C GLU A 79 -0.29 -10.05 -3.78
N VAL A 80 -0.42 -10.91 -4.79
CA VAL A 80 -0.93 -12.28 -4.62
C VAL A 80 -0.01 -13.10 -3.73
N LEU A 81 1.31 -13.01 -3.91
CA LEU A 81 2.27 -13.66 -3.01
C LEU A 81 2.16 -13.15 -1.56
N ASN A 82 1.95 -11.84 -1.37
CA ASN A 82 1.69 -11.27 -0.03
C ASN A 82 0.40 -11.81 0.60
N LEU A 83 -0.65 -11.98 -0.20
CA LEU A 83 -1.91 -12.57 0.27
C LEU A 83 -1.72 -14.01 0.70
N LEU A 84 -1.04 -14.82 -0.12
CA LEU A 84 -0.74 -16.22 0.19
C LEU A 84 0.08 -16.35 1.48
N GLU A 85 1.12 -15.54 1.67
CA GLU A 85 1.87 -15.50 2.93
C GLU A 85 1.01 -15.14 4.13
N THR A 86 0.12 -14.15 3.97
CA THR A 86 -0.75 -13.69 5.05
C THR A 86 -1.75 -14.76 5.46
N VAL A 87 -2.34 -15.44 4.48
CA VAL A 87 -3.29 -16.53 4.72
C VAL A 87 -2.55 -17.74 5.32
N THR A 88 -1.39 -18.11 4.78
CA THR A 88 -0.59 -19.23 5.29
C THR A 88 -0.15 -19.00 6.73
N ALA A 89 0.37 -17.80 7.04
CA ALA A 89 0.73 -17.43 8.41
C ALA A 89 -0.49 -17.44 9.34
N GLY A 90 -1.66 -17.00 8.86
CA GLY A 90 -2.90 -17.05 9.61
C GLY A 90 -3.38 -18.47 9.90
N VAL A 91 -3.35 -19.36 8.91
CA VAL A 91 -3.73 -20.77 9.07
C VAL A 91 -2.79 -21.49 10.03
N LEU A 92 -1.47 -21.34 9.83
CA LEU A 92 -0.47 -21.97 10.71
C LEU A 92 -0.58 -21.45 12.14
N GLY A 93 -0.70 -20.13 12.33
CA GLY A 93 -0.87 -19.53 13.65
C GLY A 93 -2.17 -19.97 14.33
N HIS A 94 -3.27 -20.09 13.57
CA HIS A 94 -4.52 -20.61 14.10
C HIS A 94 -4.41 -22.07 14.54
N GLN A 95 -3.77 -22.92 13.74
CA GLN A 95 -3.54 -24.33 14.09
C GLN A 95 -2.67 -24.49 15.33
N MET A 96 -1.62 -23.68 15.48
CA MET A 96 -0.76 -23.67 16.67
C MET A 96 -1.58 -23.34 17.92
N LEU A 97 -2.35 -22.24 17.88
CA LEU A 97 -3.19 -21.83 19.02
C LEU A 97 -4.27 -22.86 19.37
N VAL A 98 -4.85 -23.54 18.37
CA VAL A 98 -5.79 -24.65 18.61
C VAL A 98 -5.10 -25.80 19.33
N ASN A 99 -3.90 -26.19 18.88
CA ASN A 99 -3.16 -27.28 19.53
C ASN A 99 -2.78 -26.93 20.97
N ASP A 100 -2.37 -25.70 21.24
CA ASP A 100 -2.03 -25.22 22.58
C ASP A 100 -3.25 -25.26 23.53
N SER A 101 -4.46 -25.08 23.00
CA SER A 101 -5.69 -25.12 23.81
C SER A 101 -6.09 -26.51 24.30
N VAL A 102 -5.62 -27.60 23.67
CA VAL A 102 -6.07 -28.99 23.94
C VAL A 102 -5.57 -29.53 25.30
N GLY A 103 -4.59 -28.88 25.92
CA GLY A 103 -4.08 -29.24 27.26
C GLY A 103 -4.10 -28.10 28.28
N ALA A 104 -4.69 -26.96 27.94
CA ALA A 104 -4.63 -25.74 28.72
C ALA A 104 -5.61 -25.74 29.90
N SER A 105 -5.25 -25.06 30.99
CA SER A 105 -6.18 -24.78 32.10
C SER A 105 -7.25 -23.77 31.70
N PHE A 106 -8.38 -23.69 32.43
CA PHE A 106 -9.51 -22.80 32.08
C PHE A 106 -9.10 -21.33 31.87
N SER A 107 -8.18 -20.81 32.68
CA SER A 107 -7.67 -19.44 32.53
C SER A 107 -6.81 -19.27 31.27
N GLU A 108 -6.00 -20.27 30.93
CA GLU A 108 -5.14 -20.26 29.74
C GLU A 108 -6.00 -20.41 28.47
N THR A 109 -7.02 -21.26 28.48
CA THR A 109 -7.96 -21.42 27.36
C THR A 109 -8.62 -20.09 26.98
N ALA A 110 -9.03 -19.28 27.97
CA ALA A 110 -9.62 -17.98 27.72
C ALA A 110 -8.64 -16.99 27.06
N SER A 111 -7.37 -17.00 27.50
CA SER A 111 -6.33 -16.15 26.90
C SER A 111 -5.98 -16.57 25.46
N ILE A 112 -5.90 -17.88 25.19
CA ILE A 112 -5.63 -18.45 23.87
C ILE A 112 -6.78 -18.10 22.90
N GLU A 113 -8.02 -18.13 23.37
CA GLU A 113 -9.20 -17.73 22.59
C GLU A 113 -9.12 -16.25 22.17
N GLU A 114 -8.72 -15.37 23.09
CA GLU A 114 -8.53 -13.95 22.78
C GLU A 114 -7.41 -13.73 21.76
N GLU A 115 -6.27 -14.42 21.92
CA GLU A 115 -5.15 -14.36 21.00
C GLU A 115 -5.54 -14.84 19.59
N ARG A 116 -6.36 -15.89 19.52
CA ARG A 116 -6.93 -16.40 18.28
C ARG A 116 -7.85 -15.38 17.60
N HIS A 117 -8.72 -14.73 18.36
CA HIS A 117 -9.57 -13.66 17.83
C HIS A 117 -8.74 -12.47 17.30
N MET A 118 -7.68 -12.09 18.01
CA MET A 118 -6.76 -11.05 17.55
C MET A 118 -6.03 -11.44 16.27
N LEU A 119 -5.55 -12.68 16.17
CA LEU A 119 -4.89 -13.22 14.97
C LEU A 119 -5.84 -13.23 13.76
N VAL A 120 -7.05 -13.78 13.91
CA VAL A 120 -8.04 -13.80 12.82
C VAL A 120 -8.37 -12.38 12.37
N LYS A 121 -8.57 -11.46 13.32
CA LYS A 121 -8.84 -10.05 13.02
C LYS A 121 -7.67 -9.39 12.27
N ALA A 122 -6.43 -9.68 12.65
CA ALA A 122 -5.24 -9.15 11.97
C ALA A 122 -5.11 -9.68 10.54
N VAL A 123 -5.33 -10.98 10.34
CA VAL A 123 -5.32 -11.64 9.03
C VAL A 123 -6.41 -11.07 8.13
N VAL A 124 -7.67 -11.03 8.59
CA VAL A 124 -8.80 -10.46 7.84
C VAL A 124 -8.51 -9.01 7.47
N ARG A 125 -8.06 -8.19 8.43
CA ARG A 125 -7.70 -6.80 8.17
C ARG A 125 -6.64 -6.69 7.08
N LYS A 126 -5.55 -7.46 7.17
CA LYS A 126 -4.45 -7.41 6.19
C LYS A 126 -4.91 -7.90 4.80
N THR A 127 -5.75 -8.93 4.74
CA THR A 127 -6.34 -9.43 3.49
C THR A 127 -7.22 -8.38 2.82
N VAL A 128 -8.17 -7.78 3.55
CA VAL A 128 -9.04 -6.72 3.03
C VAL A 128 -8.23 -5.52 2.51
N MET A 129 -7.23 -5.08 3.27
CA MET A 129 -6.33 -3.99 2.88
C MET A 129 -5.53 -4.28 1.61
N THR A 130 -5.22 -5.55 1.36
CA THR A 130 -4.46 -5.96 0.18
C THR A 130 -5.37 -6.11 -1.03
N LEU A 131 -6.58 -6.66 -0.85
CA LEU A 131 -7.60 -6.69 -1.90
C LEU A 131 -7.98 -5.29 -2.38
N LEU A 132 -8.16 -4.33 -1.45
CA LEU A 132 -8.43 -2.93 -1.81
C LEU A 132 -7.30 -2.33 -2.67
N ARG A 133 -6.03 -2.66 -2.38
CA ARG A 133 -4.87 -2.20 -3.17
C ARG A 133 -4.81 -2.82 -4.56
N ILE A 134 -5.08 -4.12 -4.68
CA ILE A 134 -5.18 -4.81 -5.97
C ILE A 134 -6.31 -4.19 -6.80
N THR A 135 -7.49 -4.03 -6.22
CA THR A 135 -8.64 -3.41 -6.90
C THR A 135 -8.32 -1.98 -7.32
N GLN A 136 -7.64 -1.19 -6.49
CA GLN A 136 -7.22 0.17 -6.84
C GLN A 136 -6.32 0.19 -8.07
N ALA A 137 -5.26 -0.65 -8.07
CA ALA A 137 -4.32 -0.73 -9.18
C ALA A 137 -5.01 -1.21 -10.47
N LEU A 138 -5.96 -2.14 -10.38
CA LEU A 138 -6.75 -2.61 -11.50
C LEU A 138 -7.65 -1.51 -12.07
N LEU A 139 -8.40 -0.79 -11.23
CA LEU A 139 -9.28 0.30 -11.66
C LEU A 139 -8.49 1.44 -12.32
N VAL A 140 -7.33 1.80 -11.75
CA VAL A 140 -6.44 2.80 -12.35
C VAL A 140 -5.90 2.32 -13.69
N GLY A 141 -5.48 1.06 -13.79
CA GLY A 141 -5.06 0.41 -15.03
C GLY A 141 -6.13 0.52 -16.12
N MET A 142 -7.32 0.01 -15.82
CA MET A 142 -8.46 0.02 -16.74
C MET A 142 -8.89 1.44 -17.14
N LYS A 143 -8.82 2.42 -16.23
CA LYS A 143 -9.12 3.82 -16.55
C LYS A 143 -8.07 4.44 -17.46
N ALA A 144 -6.78 4.19 -17.20
CA ALA A 144 -5.70 4.70 -18.03
C ALA A 144 -5.69 4.09 -19.44
N ASP A 145 -6.15 2.85 -19.56
CA ASP A 145 -6.29 2.13 -20.84
C ASP A 145 -7.57 2.51 -21.63
N GLY A 146 -8.36 3.50 -21.15
CA GLY A 146 -9.58 3.96 -21.82
C GLY A 146 -10.81 3.07 -21.62
N SER A 147 -10.68 1.94 -20.90
CA SER A 147 -11.79 1.00 -20.68
C SER A 147 -12.89 1.57 -19.77
N LEU A 148 -12.59 2.64 -19.02
CA LEU A 148 -13.51 3.28 -18.07
C LEU A 148 -13.73 4.78 -18.38
N ASP A 149 -13.74 5.16 -19.66
CA ASP A 149 -13.82 6.58 -20.07
C ASP A 149 -15.03 7.33 -19.53
N GLY A 150 -16.20 6.70 -19.42
CA GLY A 150 -17.41 7.29 -18.84
C GLY A 150 -17.42 7.45 -17.30
N THR A 151 -16.33 7.09 -16.61
CA THR A 151 -16.24 7.12 -15.14
C THR A 151 -15.25 8.19 -14.65
N ASN A 152 -15.67 9.02 -13.70
CA ASN A 152 -14.81 10.07 -13.10
C ASN A 152 -13.71 9.45 -12.21
N TRP A 153 -12.60 10.16 -12.05
CA TRP A 153 -11.45 9.66 -11.25
C TRP A 153 -11.79 9.48 -9.77
N TRP A 154 -12.74 10.27 -9.25
CA TRP A 154 -13.28 10.09 -7.91
C TRP A 154 -13.89 8.71 -7.69
N ARG A 155 -14.56 8.11 -8.68
CA ARG A 155 -15.10 6.75 -8.58
C ARG A 155 -14.00 5.70 -8.74
N VAL A 156 -13.01 5.95 -9.59
CA VAL A 156 -11.84 5.06 -9.76
C VAL A 156 -11.03 4.96 -8.45
N MET A 157 -11.02 6.02 -7.64
CA MET A 157 -10.38 6.06 -6.32
C MET A 157 -11.25 5.48 -5.18
N THR A 158 -12.39 4.84 -5.47
CA THR A 158 -13.29 4.28 -4.43
C THR A 158 -12.58 3.38 -3.40
N PRO A 159 -11.70 2.44 -3.80
CA PRO A 159 -10.94 1.66 -2.83
C PRO A 159 -10.09 2.52 -1.88
N VAL A 160 -9.51 3.62 -2.36
CA VAL A 160 -8.79 4.59 -1.51
C VAL A 160 -9.74 5.25 -0.52
N TRP A 161 -10.94 5.65 -0.93
CA TRP A 161 -11.90 6.28 -0.01
C TRP A 161 -12.34 5.35 1.11
N ILE A 162 -12.46 4.04 0.84
CA ILE A 162 -12.70 3.04 1.89
C ILE A 162 -11.55 3.04 2.91
N LEU A 163 -10.30 3.11 2.45
CA LEU A 163 -9.13 3.21 3.32
C LEU A 163 -9.12 4.52 4.12
N VAL A 164 -9.49 5.64 3.50
CA VAL A 164 -9.58 6.95 4.16
C VAL A 164 -10.61 6.92 5.28
N VAL A 165 -11.81 6.42 5.01
CA VAL A 165 -12.87 6.27 6.03
C VAL A 165 -12.37 5.37 7.18
N TYR A 166 -11.73 4.26 6.84
CA TYR A 166 -11.14 3.36 7.82
C TYR A 166 -10.08 4.04 8.71
N LEU A 167 -9.19 4.85 8.12
CA LEU A 167 -8.17 5.59 8.86
C LEU A 167 -8.81 6.68 9.73
N CYS A 168 -9.76 7.45 9.20
CA CYS A 168 -10.47 8.49 9.94
C CYS A 168 -11.30 7.93 11.11
N TRP A 169 -11.70 6.66 11.07
CA TRP A 169 -12.35 5.99 12.21
C TRP A 169 -11.40 5.75 13.40
N TYR A 170 -10.09 5.61 13.16
CA TYR A 170 -9.11 5.34 14.21
C TYR A 170 -9.05 6.41 15.31
N PRO A 171 -8.93 7.73 15.01
CA PRO A 171 -8.92 8.76 16.06
C PRO A 171 -10.24 8.81 16.84
N VAL A 172 -11.38 8.56 16.19
CA VAL A 172 -12.70 8.49 16.86
C VAL A 172 -12.71 7.34 17.86
N LYS A 173 -12.33 6.15 17.41
CA LYS A 173 -12.25 4.97 18.28
C LYS A 173 -11.25 5.18 19.43
N LYS A 174 -10.10 5.77 19.14
CA LYS A 174 -9.06 6.10 20.13
C LYS A 174 -9.60 7.07 21.17
N TYR A 175 -10.34 8.09 20.76
CA TYR A 175 -10.99 9.04 21.66
C TYR A 175 -12.01 8.35 22.59
N MET A 176 -12.89 7.51 22.02
CA MET A 176 -13.94 6.81 22.77
C MET A 176 -13.38 5.84 23.82
N ASN A 177 -12.28 5.16 23.49
CA ASN A 177 -11.73 4.09 24.34
C ASN A 177 -10.59 4.57 25.26
N SER A 178 -10.18 5.84 25.16
CA SER A 178 -9.04 6.35 25.94
C SER A 178 -9.44 6.76 27.35
N THR A 179 -8.69 6.28 28.32
CA THR A 179 -8.73 6.67 29.73
C THR A 179 -7.78 7.82 30.06
N SER A 180 -7.03 8.34 29.07
CA SER A 180 -6.08 9.44 29.24
C SER A 180 -6.78 10.77 29.52
N ALA A 181 -6.21 11.56 30.44
CA ALA A 181 -6.64 12.94 30.70
C ALA A 181 -6.55 13.83 29.44
N HIS A 182 -5.66 13.52 28.50
CA HIS A 182 -5.41 14.29 27.28
C HIS A 182 -6.00 13.64 26.02
N ARG A 183 -7.01 12.77 26.17
CA ARG A 183 -7.62 11.98 25.06
C ARG A 183 -8.05 12.81 23.85
N LEU A 184 -8.54 14.04 24.06
CA LEU A 184 -8.96 14.91 22.95
C LEU A 184 -7.73 15.38 22.16
N MET A 185 -6.69 15.84 22.86
CA MET A 185 -5.45 16.29 22.23
C MET A 185 -4.82 15.17 21.40
N ASP A 186 -4.71 13.96 21.96
CA ASP A 186 -4.17 12.80 21.24
C ASP A 186 -4.99 12.44 20.00
N ALA A 187 -6.31 12.51 20.08
CA ALA A 187 -7.20 12.23 18.97
C ALA A 187 -7.08 13.29 17.86
N VAL A 188 -6.97 14.58 18.23
CA VAL A 188 -6.77 15.69 17.29
C VAL A 188 -5.43 15.59 16.57
N PHE A 189 -4.33 15.32 17.29
CA PHE A 189 -3.02 15.10 16.66
C PHE A 189 -3.05 13.90 15.69
N THR A 190 -3.68 12.80 16.12
CA THR A 190 -3.84 11.61 15.27
C THR A 190 -4.66 11.93 14.01
N ALA A 191 -5.76 12.67 14.15
CA ALA A 191 -6.59 13.10 13.02
C ALA A 191 -5.84 14.06 12.09
N GLY A 192 -5.05 14.98 12.63
CA GLY A 192 -4.20 15.89 11.86
C GLY A 192 -3.19 15.15 11.00
N ILE A 193 -2.48 14.15 11.58
CA ILE A 193 -1.55 13.30 10.83
C ILE A 193 -2.27 12.54 9.71
N ILE A 194 -3.45 11.98 9.98
CA ILE A 194 -4.24 11.26 8.96
C ILE A 194 -4.68 12.21 7.83
N LEU A 195 -5.13 13.43 8.15
CA LEU A 195 -5.48 14.43 7.15
C LEU A 195 -4.31 14.76 6.24
N VAL A 196 -3.11 14.98 6.80
CA VAL A 196 -1.89 15.25 6.03
C VAL A 196 -1.50 14.04 5.17
N LEU A 197 -1.64 12.82 5.69
CA LEU A 197 -1.36 11.59 4.94
C LEU A 197 -2.33 11.41 3.76
N VAL A 198 -3.59 11.78 3.93
CA VAL A 198 -4.64 11.52 2.93
C VAL A 198 -4.78 12.65 1.91
N ALA A 199 -4.44 13.90 2.27
CA ALA A 199 -4.60 15.09 1.42
C ALA A 199 -4.05 14.91 -0.02
N PRO A 200 -2.89 14.28 -0.25
CA PRO A 200 -2.38 14.04 -1.60
C PRO A 200 -3.31 13.21 -2.49
N PHE A 201 -4.10 12.28 -1.93
CA PHE A 201 -5.04 11.48 -2.74
C PHE A 201 -6.21 12.33 -3.24
N PHE A 202 -6.69 13.27 -2.43
CA PHE A 202 -7.73 14.22 -2.84
C PHE A 202 -7.21 15.17 -3.92
N LEU A 203 -6.01 15.73 -3.72
CA LEU A 203 -5.36 16.60 -4.70
C LEU A 203 -5.05 15.86 -6.01
N LEU A 204 -4.66 14.58 -5.92
CA LEU A 204 -4.44 13.72 -7.07
C LEU A 204 -5.73 13.45 -7.84
N ALA A 205 -6.84 13.14 -7.16
CA ALA A 205 -8.14 12.95 -7.80
C ALA A 205 -8.59 14.22 -8.55
N ASP A 206 -8.47 15.38 -7.91
CA ASP A 206 -8.76 16.70 -8.50
C ASP A 206 -7.92 16.96 -9.76
N ARG A 207 -6.60 16.69 -9.68
CA ARG A 207 -5.71 16.87 -10.83
C ARG A 207 -6.06 15.93 -11.98
N LEU A 208 -6.31 14.66 -11.67
CA LEU A 208 -6.67 13.66 -12.68
C LEU A 208 -7.99 14.00 -13.39
N GLU A 209 -8.91 14.68 -12.71
CA GLU A 209 -10.15 15.20 -13.29
C GLU A 209 -9.94 16.43 -14.21
N GLY A 210 -8.71 16.96 -14.30
CA GLY A 210 -8.33 18.03 -15.24
C GLY A 210 -8.01 19.38 -14.58
N LYS A 211 -7.99 19.45 -13.25
CA LYS A 211 -7.56 20.66 -12.53
C LYS A 211 -6.07 20.91 -12.75
N LYS A 212 -5.71 22.10 -13.24
CA LYS A 212 -4.31 22.50 -13.41
C LYS A 212 -3.69 22.75 -12.03
N MET A 213 -2.87 21.81 -11.57
CA MET A 213 -2.11 21.89 -10.33
C MET A 213 -0.69 21.36 -10.57
N PRO A 214 0.37 22.05 -10.10
CA PRO A 214 1.73 21.55 -10.20
C PRO A 214 1.92 20.29 -9.34
N LEU A 215 2.84 19.40 -9.73
CA LEU A 215 3.10 18.13 -8.99
C LEU A 215 3.58 18.41 -7.56
N PHE A 216 4.31 19.51 -7.38
CA PHE A 216 4.81 19.94 -6.08
C PHE A 216 3.70 20.10 -5.03
N ASP A 217 2.57 20.72 -5.41
CA ASP A 217 1.46 20.97 -4.49
C ASP A 217 0.78 19.68 -4.01
N ILE A 218 0.85 18.60 -4.82
CA ILE A 218 0.31 17.28 -4.45
C ILE A 218 1.18 16.62 -3.38
N PHE A 219 2.51 16.73 -3.50
CA PHE A 219 3.46 16.09 -2.57
C PHE A 219 3.77 16.95 -1.34
N MET A 220 3.45 18.25 -1.37
CA MET A 220 3.69 19.20 -0.28
C MET A 220 3.21 18.70 1.10
N PRO A 221 2.00 18.11 1.24
CA PRO A 221 1.54 17.59 2.53
C PRO A 221 2.50 16.54 3.12
N TRP A 222 3.03 15.62 2.32
CA TRP A 222 3.99 14.62 2.81
C TRP A 222 5.36 15.21 3.14
N MET A 223 5.80 16.26 2.44
CA MET A 223 7.05 16.95 2.77
C MET A 223 7.00 17.65 4.13
N LEU A 224 5.82 18.10 4.57
CA LEU A 224 5.62 18.68 5.90
C LEU A 224 5.80 17.65 7.02
N LEU A 225 5.49 16.36 6.77
CA LEU A 225 5.70 15.29 7.75
C LEU A 225 7.18 14.89 7.92
N VAL A 226 8.01 15.09 6.90
CA VAL A 226 9.44 14.71 6.92
C VAL A 226 10.35 15.80 7.51
N ARG A 227 9.84 17.05 7.62
CA ARG A 227 10.58 18.19 8.16
C ARG A 227 10.37 18.43 9.67
N VAL A 228 9.63 17.56 10.36
CA VAL A 228 9.41 17.58 11.81
C VAL A 228 10.15 16.41 12.43
#